data_AF-W1X4D6-F1
#
_entry.id   AF-W1X4D6-F1
#
_cell.length_a   1.000
_cell.length_b   1.000
_cell.length_c   1.000
_cell.angle_alpha   90.00
_cell.angle_beta   90.00
_cell.angle_gamma   90.00
#
_symmetry.space_group_name_H-M   'P 1'
#
loop_
_entity.id
_entity.type
_entity.pdbx_description
1 polymer ?
#
loop_
_entity_poly.entity_id
_entity_poly.type
_entity_poly.pdbx_seq_one_letter_code
_entity_poly.pdbx_strand_id
1 'polypeptide(L)'
;TEVRDAIHLLTPRAVNEEVGKRLLEEMEWYDNYLNMGKTDRSANPSPGNKKGGLANVVEKALGSIAKSGKSAIVEVLSPGQHPTKRGLIYAATPASDFVCGTQQVASGITVQVFTTGRGTPYGLMAVPVIK
;
A
#
# COMPACT_ATOMS: atom_id res chain seq x y z
N THR A 1 5.44 -0.99 2.00
CA THR A 1 6.59 -1.37 1.15
C THR A 1 6.46 -0.91 -0.30
N GLU A 2 5.37 -1.23 -1.00
CA GLU A 2 5.30 -1.02 -2.48
C GLU A 2 5.34 0.42 -2.96
N VAL A 3 4.87 1.38 -2.17
CA VAL A 3 4.84 2.80 -2.55
C VAL A 3 5.98 3.63 -1.96
N ARG A 4 6.84 3.00 -1.14
CA ARG A 4 7.82 3.70 -0.29
C ARG A 4 8.74 4.60 -1.09
N ASP A 5 9.21 4.12 -2.24
CA ASP A 5 10.21 4.82 -3.05
C ASP A 5 9.58 5.91 -3.92
N ALA A 6 8.25 5.95 -4.00
CA ALA A 6 7.47 6.99 -4.67
C ALA A 6 6.70 7.89 -3.69
N ILE A 7 7.06 7.86 -2.39
CA ILE A 7 6.37 8.64 -1.35
C ILE A 7 6.38 10.15 -1.63
N HIS A 8 7.46 10.65 -2.25
CA HIS A 8 7.64 12.03 -2.67
C HIS A 8 6.60 12.50 -3.70
N LEU A 9 5.86 11.58 -4.33
CA LEU A 9 4.76 11.88 -5.25
C LEU A 9 3.37 11.76 -4.58
N LEU A 10 3.29 11.16 -3.40
CA LEU A 10 2.06 11.06 -2.61
C LEU A 10 1.92 12.22 -1.64
N THR A 11 3.00 12.63 -0.97
CA THR A 11 2.96 13.72 0.03
C THR A 11 2.43 15.04 -0.52
N PRO A 12 2.73 15.49 -1.76
CA PRO A 12 2.17 16.74 -2.30
C PRO A 12 0.66 16.68 -2.56
N ARG A 13 0.06 15.49 -2.50
CA ARG A 13 -1.37 15.27 -2.71
C ARG A 13 -2.16 15.18 -1.40
N ALA A 14 -1.51 15.28 -0.24
CA ALA A 14 -2.20 15.37 1.03
C ALA A 14 -3.05 16.66 1.09
N VAL A 15 -4.25 16.57 1.66
CA VAL A 15 -5.15 17.74 1.77
C VAL A 15 -4.61 18.86 2.66
N ASN A 16 -3.68 18.54 3.56
CA ASN A 16 -3.02 19.48 4.46
C ASN A 16 -1.69 18.88 4.98
N GLU A 17 -0.92 19.69 5.70
CA GLU A 17 0.37 19.28 6.26
C GLU A 17 0.25 18.16 7.30
N GLU A 18 -0.83 18.13 8.08
CA GLU A 18 -1.07 17.10 9.10
C GLU A 18 -1.18 15.71 8.46
N VAL A 19 -1.98 15.58 7.41
CA VAL A 19 -2.14 14.33 6.65
C VAL A 19 -0.83 13.96 5.95
N GLY A 20 -0.10 14.94 5.42
CA GLY A 20 1.21 14.73 4.80
C GLY A 20 2.25 14.21 5.79
N LYS A 21 2.30 14.78 7.00
CA LYS A 21 3.19 14.34 8.08
C LYS A 21 2.81 12.94 8.57
N ARG A 22 1.51 12.67 8.77
CA ARG A 22 1.06 11.34 9.17
C ARG A 22 1.43 10.26 8.15
N LEU A 23 1.41 10.60 6.86
CA LEU A 23 1.88 9.69 5.82
C LEU A 23 3.37 9.35 5.97
N LEU A 24 4.21 10.32 6.34
CA LEU A 24 5.65 10.09 6.59
C LEU A 24 5.88 9.28 7.88
N GLU A 25 5.09 9.51 8.92
CA GLU A 25 5.15 8.75 10.18
C GLU A 25 4.90 7.25 9.93
N GLU A 26 3.92 6.89 9.09
CA GLU A 26 3.67 5.48 8.73
C GLU A 26 4.83 4.87 7.92
N MET A 27 5.54 5.68 7.11
CA MET A 27 6.72 5.19 6.39
C MET A 27 7.85 4.88 7.36
N GLU A 28 8.16 5.81 8.25
CA GLU A 28 9.22 5.63 9.27
C GLU A 28 8.90 4.47 10.21
N TRP A 29 7.65 4.35 10.66
CA TRP A 29 7.20 3.22 11.48
C TRP A 29 7.46 1.88 10.77
N TYR A 30 7.14 1.80 9.47
CA TYR A 30 7.36 0.56 8.70
C TYR A 30 8.84 0.32 8.39
N ASP A 31 9.67 1.36 8.25
CA ASP A 31 11.13 1.25 8.15
C ASP A 31 11.69 0.60 9.44
N ASN A 32 11.27 1.11 10.60
CA ASN A 32 11.68 0.60 11.91
C ASN A 32 11.20 -0.84 12.17
N TYR A 33 9.96 -1.16 11.82
CA TYR A 33 9.42 -2.51 11.94
C TYR A 33 10.27 -3.55 11.20
N LEU A 34 10.71 -3.24 9.98
CA LEU A 34 11.54 -4.14 9.18
C LEU A 34 12.95 -4.30 9.76
N ASN A 35 13.53 -3.21 10.27
CA ASN A 35 14.82 -3.24 10.96
C ASN A 35 14.78 -4.13 12.20
N MET A 36 13.72 -4.02 13.02
CA MET A 36 13.50 -4.90 14.18
C MET A 36 13.37 -6.37 13.78
N GLY A 37 12.68 -6.62 12.66
CA GLY A 37 12.53 -7.95 12.07
C GLY A 37 13.75 -8.47 11.31
N LYS A 38 14.88 -7.75 11.32
CA LYS A 38 16.11 -8.05 10.55
C LYS A 38 15.82 -8.40 9.08
N THR A 39 14.82 -7.75 8.50
CA THR A 39 14.31 -8.03 7.16
C THR A 39 14.55 -6.81 6.28
N ASP A 40 15.17 -7.03 5.13
CA ASP A 40 15.44 -5.97 4.17
C ASP A 40 14.35 -5.90 3.07
N ARG A 41 14.10 -4.69 2.59
CA ARG A 41 13.20 -4.40 1.46
C ARG A 41 13.79 -4.80 0.12
N SER A 42 15.08 -5.10 0.03
CA SER A 42 15.76 -5.54 -1.20
C SER A 42 15.13 -6.78 -1.85
N ALA A 43 14.32 -7.55 -1.12
CA ALA A 43 13.49 -8.62 -1.67
C ALA A 43 12.36 -8.11 -2.58
N ASN A 44 12.12 -6.80 -2.64
CA ASN A 44 11.25 -6.13 -3.60
C ASN A 44 12.14 -5.50 -4.70
N PRO A 45 11.91 -5.74 -6.01
CA PRO A 45 10.93 -6.65 -6.60
C PRO A 45 11.25 -8.12 -6.33
N SER A 46 10.21 -8.93 -6.09
CA SER A 46 10.34 -10.38 -5.91
C SER A 46 10.93 -11.04 -7.17
N PRO A 47 11.54 -12.25 -7.06
CA PRO A 47 12.10 -12.93 -8.23
C PRO A 47 11.09 -13.13 -9.37
N GLY A 48 9.83 -13.42 -9.04
CA GLY A 48 8.74 -13.53 -10.02
C GLY A 48 8.41 -12.22 -10.73
N ASN A 49 8.53 -11.08 -10.04
CA ASN A 49 8.31 -9.75 -10.60
C ASN A 49 9.49 -9.32 -11.48
N LYS A 50 10.72 -9.62 -11.08
CA LYS A 50 11.93 -9.40 -11.89
C LYS A 50 11.85 -10.17 -13.22
N LYS A 51 11.47 -11.45 -13.16
CA LYS A 51 11.25 -12.28 -14.37
C LYS A 51 10.10 -11.75 -15.24
N GLY A 52 9.13 -11.06 -14.63
CA GLY A 52 8.00 -10.43 -15.33
C GLY A 52 8.30 -9.03 -15.89
N GLY A 53 9.54 -8.55 -15.84
CA GLY A 53 9.95 -7.29 -16.48
C GLY A 53 10.00 -6.07 -15.55
N LEU A 54 9.73 -6.20 -14.25
CA LEU A 54 9.92 -5.10 -13.30
C LEU A 54 11.41 -4.98 -12.93
N ALA A 55 12.11 -4.07 -13.61
CA ALA A 55 13.56 -3.93 -13.53
C ALA A 55 14.04 -3.20 -12.26
N ASN A 56 13.28 -2.21 -11.77
CA ASN A 56 13.68 -1.37 -10.63
C ASN A 56 12.54 -1.18 -9.60
N VAL A 57 12.91 -1.08 -8.32
CA VAL A 57 12.02 -0.76 -7.18
C VAL A 57 11.25 0.54 -7.38
N VAL A 58 11.90 1.57 -7.94
CA VAL A 58 11.27 2.87 -8.18
C VAL A 58 10.17 2.76 -9.24
N GLU A 59 10.44 2.08 -10.34
CA GLU A 59 9.46 1.85 -11.41
C GLU A 59 8.24 1.07 -10.91
N LYS A 60 8.48 0.05 -10.09
CA LYS A 60 7.40 -0.68 -9.41
C LYS A 60 6.58 0.21 -8.49
N ALA A 61 7.24 1.10 -7.74
CA ALA A 61 6.55 2.05 -6.86
C ALA A 61 5.71 3.04 -7.65
N LEU A 62 6.20 3.54 -8.78
CA LEU A 62 5.46 4.41 -9.70
C LEU A 62 4.20 3.74 -10.25
N GLY A 63 4.32 2.51 -10.74
CA GLY A 63 3.16 1.72 -11.16
C GLY A 63 2.19 1.43 -10.00
N SER A 64 2.72 1.30 -8.79
CA SER A 64 1.91 1.04 -7.61
C SER A 64 1.06 2.24 -7.20
N ILE A 65 1.63 3.45 -7.21
CA ILE A 65 0.90 4.68 -6.85
C ILE A 65 -0.13 5.07 -7.91
N ALA A 66 -0.02 4.60 -9.16
CA ALA A 66 -1.02 4.87 -10.20
C ALA A 66 -2.45 4.43 -9.79
N LYS A 67 -2.58 3.39 -8.96
CA LYS A 67 -3.85 2.93 -8.39
C LYS A 67 -4.59 3.99 -7.57
N SER A 68 -3.85 4.98 -7.04
CA SER A 68 -4.43 6.07 -6.24
C SER A 68 -5.06 7.19 -7.08
N GLY A 69 -4.98 7.12 -8.41
CA GLY A 69 -5.52 8.14 -9.31
C GLY A 69 -4.91 9.53 -9.05
N LYS A 70 -5.75 10.57 -9.14
CA LYS A 70 -5.33 11.98 -9.01
C LYS A 70 -5.97 12.75 -7.85
N SER A 71 -6.91 12.13 -7.12
CA SER A 71 -7.59 12.77 -5.98
C SER A 71 -6.63 13.08 -4.83
N ALA A 72 -6.99 14.05 -4.00
CA ALA A 72 -6.25 14.39 -2.78
C ALA A 72 -6.42 13.29 -1.72
N ILE A 73 -5.35 12.99 -1.00
CA ILE A 73 -5.36 12.05 0.14
C ILE A 73 -5.94 12.78 1.34
N VAL A 74 -7.09 12.32 1.82
CA VAL A 74 -7.87 13.01 2.88
C VAL A 74 -7.56 12.49 4.29
N GLU A 75 -7.02 11.28 4.39
CA GLU A 75 -6.74 10.60 5.67
C GLU A 75 -5.68 9.51 5.47
N VAL A 76 -4.90 9.26 6.51
CA VAL A 76 -3.88 8.21 6.58
C VAL A 76 -4.19 7.35 7.80
N LEU A 77 -4.26 6.03 7.62
CA LEU A 77 -4.60 5.07 8.66
C LEU A 77 -3.39 4.19 8.97
N SER A 78 -3.13 3.99 10.27
CA SER A 78 -2.25 2.91 10.74
C SER A 78 -2.95 1.55 10.55
N PRO A 79 -2.21 0.42 10.58
CA PRO A 79 -2.79 -0.90 10.35
C PRO A 79 -4.02 -1.18 11.23
N GLY A 80 -5.16 -1.47 10.59
CA GLY A 80 -6.40 -1.88 11.23
C GLY A 80 -7.28 -0.75 11.76
N GLN A 81 -6.88 0.52 11.58
CA GLN A 81 -7.73 1.66 11.94
C GLN A 81 -8.90 1.82 10.96
N HIS A 82 -10.02 2.34 11.47
CA HIS A 82 -11.17 2.74 10.66
C HIS A 82 -11.08 4.20 10.22
N PRO A 83 -11.50 4.53 8.99
CA PRO A 83 -11.52 5.89 8.50
C PRO A 83 -12.59 6.75 9.19
N THR A 84 -12.30 8.04 9.36
CA THR A 84 -13.24 9.05 9.85
C THR A 84 -13.67 10.03 8.75
N LYS A 85 -12.98 10.04 7.61
CA LYS A 85 -13.26 10.90 6.45
C LYS A 85 -13.78 10.08 5.26
N ARG A 86 -14.30 10.77 4.25
CA ARG A 86 -14.63 10.19 2.94
C ARG A 86 -13.75 10.82 1.87
N GLY A 87 -13.24 10.00 0.96
CA GLY A 87 -12.31 10.40 -0.09
C GLY A 87 -11.26 9.32 -0.36
N LEU A 88 -10.12 9.71 -0.93
CA LEU A 88 -8.97 8.81 -1.07
C LEU A 88 -8.23 8.70 0.27
N ILE A 89 -8.19 7.49 0.82
CA ILE A 89 -7.58 7.21 2.12
C ILE A 89 -6.39 6.28 1.92
N TYR A 90 -5.26 6.62 2.56
CA TYR A 90 -4.09 5.77 2.56
C TYR A 90 -4.09 4.88 3.80
N ALA A 91 -4.41 3.59 3.65
CA ALA A 91 -4.32 2.63 4.74
C ALA A 91 -2.96 1.90 4.72
N ALA A 92 -2.10 2.18 5.69
CA ALA A 92 -0.79 1.57 5.80
C ALA A 92 -0.93 0.08 6.17
N THR A 93 -0.43 -0.80 5.29
CA THR A 93 -0.48 -2.24 5.47
C THR A 93 0.78 -2.91 4.91
N PRO A 94 1.14 -4.11 5.41
CA PRO A 94 2.12 -4.96 4.74
C PRO A 94 1.69 -5.33 3.32
N ALA A 95 2.66 -5.49 2.41
CA ALA A 95 2.39 -5.79 1.00
C ALA A 95 1.97 -7.26 0.74
N SER A 96 2.07 -8.14 1.74
CA SER A 96 1.64 -9.55 1.61
C SER A 96 0.14 -9.62 1.39
N ASP A 97 -0.31 -10.24 0.29
CA ASP A 97 -1.69 -10.22 -0.20
C ASP A 97 -2.72 -10.49 0.90
N PHE A 98 -2.59 -11.60 1.64
CA PHE A 98 -3.54 -11.96 2.70
C PHE A 98 -3.49 -11.01 3.90
N VAL A 99 -2.31 -10.50 4.25
CA VAL A 99 -2.17 -9.56 5.36
C VAL A 99 -2.77 -8.21 4.98
N CYS A 100 -2.48 -7.72 3.77
CA CYS A 100 -3.06 -6.51 3.20
C CYS A 100 -4.59 -6.61 3.16
N GLY A 101 -5.13 -7.68 2.59
CA GLY A 101 -6.56 -7.90 2.50
C GLY A 101 -7.25 -7.95 3.87
N THR A 102 -6.67 -8.67 4.82
CA THR A 102 -7.20 -8.74 6.19
C THR A 102 -7.22 -7.37 6.87
N GLN A 103 -6.14 -6.59 6.73
CA GLN A 103 -6.04 -5.25 7.31
C GLN A 103 -7.00 -4.25 6.65
N GLN A 104 -7.19 -4.33 5.33
CA GLN A 104 -8.18 -3.50 4.64
C GLN A 104 -9.61 -3.84 5.08
N VAL A 105 -9.92 -5.13 5.27
CA VAL A 105 -11.21 -5.57 5.83
C VAL A 105 -11.39 -5.04 7.25
N ALA A 106 -10.34 -5.08 8.07
CA ALA A 106 -10.35 -4.47 9.41
C ALA A 106 -10.59 -2.95 9.35
N SER A 107 -10.06 -2.26 8.33
CA SER A 107 -10.37 -0.84 8.07
C SER A 107 -11.77 -0.58 7.50
N GLY A 108 -12.55 -1.63 7.20
CA GLY A 108 -13.95 -1.52 6.81
C GLY A 108 -14.22 -1.45 5.31
N ILE A 109 -13.33 -1.94 4.44
CA ILE A 109 -13.69 -2.12 3.02
C ILE A 109 -14.84 -3.12 2.89
N THR A 110 -15.69 -2.95 1.87
CA THR A 110 -16.75 -3.90 1.52
C THR A 110 -16.54 -4.58 0.17
N VAL A 111 -15.56 -4.10 -0.61
CA VAL A 111 -15.13 -4.66 -1.90
C VAL A 111 -13.62 -4.45 -2.02
N GLN A 112 -12.90 -5.42 -2.58
CA GLN A 112 -11.49 -5.28 -2.92
C GLN A 112 -11.28 -5.42 -4.44
N VAL A 113 -10.49 -4.52 -5.04
CA VAL A 113 -9.99 -4.68 -6.41
C VAL A 113 -8.52 -5.11 -6.34
N PHE A 114 -8.19 -6.23 -6.96
CA PHE A 114 -6.88 -6.87 -6.89
C PHE A 114 -6.28 -7.07 -8.28
N THR A 115 -5.40 -6.16 -8.71
CA THR A 115 -4.71 -6.25 -10.00
C THR A 115 -3.52 -7.20 -9.94
N THR A 116 -3.39 -8.12 -10.89
CA THR A 116 -2.26 -9.06 -10.96
C THR A 116 -1.86 -9.37 -12.40
N GLY A 117 -0.55 -9.47 -12.66
CA GLY A 117 -0.01 -10.00 -13.93
C GLY A 117 0.19 -11.52 -13.92
N ARG A 118 -0.27 -12.22 -12.88
CA ARG A 118 -0.08 -13.66 -12.65
C ARG A 118 -1.42 -14.31 -12.28
N GLY A 119 -1.60 -15.59 -12.64
CA GLY A 119 -2.77 -16.40 -12.29
C GLY A 119 -2.83 -16.80 -10.81
N THR A 120 -2.91 -15.82 -9.90
CA THR A 120 -3.02 -16.07 -8.45
C THR A 120 -4.43 -16.48 -8.04
N PRO A 121 -4.60 -17.53 -7.21
CA PRO A 121 -5.90 -17.94 -6.68
C PRO A 121 -6.36 -17.08 -5.48
N TYR A 122 -5.66 -15.98 -5.17
CA TYR A 122 -6.00 -15.10 -4.04
C TYR A 122 -7.49 -14.68 -4.03
N GLY A 123 -8.11 -14.74 -2.86
CA GLY A 123 -9.48 -14.27 -2.62
C GLY A 123 -9.74 -14.16 -1.11
N LEU A 124 -10.82 -13.47 -0.74
CA LEU A 124 -11.26 -13.31 0.64
C LEU A 124 -12.72 -13.75 0.77
N MET A 125 -13.06 -14.43 1.86
CA MET A 125 -14.45 -14.74 2.19
C MET A 125 -15.22 -13.50 2.67
N ALA A 126 -14.53 -12.61 3.42
CA ALA A 126 -15.17 -11.48 4.08
C ALA A 126 -15.73 -10.43 3.12
N VAL A 127 -15.10 -10.25 1.95
CA VAL A 127 -15.50 -9.27 0.93
C VAL A 127 -15.26 -9.84 -0.47
N PRO A 128 -16.09 -9.50 -1.47
CA PRO A 128 -15.82 -9.86 -2.86
C PRO A 128 -14.51 -9.23 -3.34
N VAL A 129 -13.68 -10.06 -4.00
CA VAL A 129 -12.43 -9.65 -4.62
C VAL A 129 -12.59 -9.66 -6.14
N ILE A 130 -12.54 -8.48 -6.76
CA ILE A 130 -12.54 -8.30 -8.21
C ILE A 130 -11.09 -8.41 -8.69
N LYS A 131 -10.80 -9.38 -9.54
CA LYS A 131 -9.44 -9.68 -10.02
C LYS A 131 -9.30 -9.38 -11.50
#